data_AF-A0A7S8E576-F1
#
_entry.id   AF-A0A7S8E576-F1
#
_cell.length_a   1.000
_cell.length_b   1.000
_cell.length_c   1.000
_cell.angle_alpha   90.00
_cell.angle_beta   90.00
_cell.angle_gamma   90.00
#
_symmetry.space_group_name_H-M   'P 1'
#
loop_
_entity.id
_entity.type
_entity.pdbx_description
1 polymer ?
#
loop_
_entity_poly.entity_id
_entity_poly.type
_entity_poly.pdbx_seq_one_letter_code
_entity_poly.pdbx_strand_id
1 'polypeptide(L)'
;MLNIYELDRSALAALLEEWGEPKFRFKQLWEWLYDKRVADYDAMTNLPQTLRDRLKAETVMGSLQVEMQQSSQDGTHKRLYRLHDGQLIESVLMPYDDHRRTACISSQAGCAMGCVFCATGQMGFARNLTSTEIFEQAMRFAQELAEEGDRLSNVVLMGMGEPFHNYRAVIEAIRRLMDDLGIGARHITVSTVGLVPQIRRFAEEGLQVTLAVSLHKATDAERNDLMPINKKWHIADLIDACHYYVEKSGRRITFEWAAIAGENDTPEEAHKLGQLLSGLNCHVNIIPLNPTGGYAGQPADMDAINAFIGILETYNVPATVRVRRGIDIDAGCGQLKSRVIRPGDIAIAE
;
A
#
# COMPACT_ATOMS: atom_id res chain seq x y z
N MET A 1 8.44 18.46 -18.65
CA MET A 1 9.44 18.68 -17.59
C MET A 1 9.75 17.34 -16.95
N LEU A 2 11.00 17.12 -16.57
CA LEU A 2 11.46 15.89 -15.93
C LEU A 2 11.00 15.87 -14.46
N ASN A 3 10.43 14.77 -13.97
CA ASN A 3 10.12 14.67 -12.54
C ASN A 3 11.40 14.31 -11.78
N ILE A 4 11.83 15.17 -10.85
CA ILE A 4 13.09 14.97 -10.12
C ILE A 4 13.09 13.69 -9.28
N TYR A 5 11.91 13.21 -8.87
CA TYR A 5 11.75 11.95 -8.16
C TYR A 5 11.79 10.72 -9.08
N GLU A 6 11.92 10.86 -10.40
CA GLU A 6 12.22 9.72 -11.30
C GLU A 6 13.71 9.42 -11.38
N LEU A 7 14.55 10.35 -10.93
CA LEU A 7 16.00 10.22 -10.97
C LEU A 7 16.50 9.47 -9.74
N ASP A 8 17.13 8.32 -9.97
CA ASP A 8 17.93 7.69 -8.94
C ASP A 8 19.19 8.53 -8.61
N ARG A 9 19.95 8.09 -7.60
CA ARG A 9 21.17 8.80 -7.15
C ARG A 9 22.18 9.00 -8.29
N SER A 10 22.33 8.01 -9.16
CA SER A 10 23.29 8.07 -10.28
C SER A 10 22.80 9.02 -11.35
N ALA A 11 21.51 8.95 -11.71
CA ALA A 11 20.90 9.79 -12.73
C ALA A 11 20.87 11.26 -12.30
N LEU A 12 20.57 11.56 -11.03
CA LEU A 12 20.61 12.93 -10.50
C LEU A 12 22.04 13.49 -10.48
N ALA A 13 23.03 12.67 -10.10
CA ALA A 13 24.43 13.09 -10.13
C ALA A 13 24.90 13.39 -11.56
N ALA A 14 24.54 12.55 -12.52
CA ALA A 14 24.84 12.75 -13.94
C ALA A 14 24.18 14.01 -14.51
N LEU A 15 22.91 14.27 -14.16
CA LEU A 15 22.19 15.48 -14.58
C LEU A 15 22.90 16.75 -14.07
N LEU A 16 23.32 16.77 -12.81
CA LEU A 16 24.07 17.91 -12.25
C LEU A 16 25.43 18.09 -12.93
N GLU A 17 26.13 17.01 -13.25
CA GLU A 17 27.41 17.06 -13.97
C GLU A 17 27.23 17.59 -15.41
N GLU A 18 26.20 17.14 -16.12
CA GLU A 18 25.82 17.66 -17.44
C GLU A 18 25.50 19.15 -17.39
N TRP A 19 24.89 19.61 -16.30
CA TRP A 19 24.61 21.02 -16.06
C TRP A 19 25.83 21.86 -15.65
N GLY A 20 27.00 21.23 -15.48
CA GLY A 20 28.24 21.89 -15.08
C GLY A 20 28.34 22.19 -13.58
N GLU A 21 27.48 21.59 -12.75
CA GLU A 21 27.50 21.76 -11.30
C GLU A 21 28.62 20.91 -10.65
N PRO A 22 29.33 21.43 -9.64
CA PRO A 22 30.36 20.66 -8.94
C PRO A 22 29.76 19.49 -8.15
N LYS A 23 30.50 18.38 -8.04
CA LYS A 23 30.04 17.11 -7.44
C LYS A 23 29.39 17.23 -6.06
N PHE A 24 29.80 18.21 -5.23
CA PHE A 24 29.22 18.41 -3.90
C PHE A 24 27.76 18.89 -3.94
N ARG A 25 27.29 19.45 -5.06
CA ARG A 25 25.90 19.92 -5.25
C ARG A 25 24.89 18.79 -5.19
N PHE A 26 25.28 17.60 -5.64
CA PHE A 26 24.46 16.41 -5.51
C PHE A 26 24.04 16.19 -4.05
N LYS A 27 25.00 16.20 -3.12
CA LYS A 27 24.70 15.98 -1.71
C LYS A 27 23.76 17.07 -1.15
N GLN A 28 23.99 18.34 -1.49
CA GLN A 28 23.14 19.43 -1.04
C GLN A 28 21.70 19.30 -1.56
N LEU A 29 21.54 19.05 -2.86
CA LEU A 29 20.22 18.86 -3.46
C LEU A 29 19.51 17.63 -2.88
N TRP A 30 20.24 16.52 -2.71
CA TRP A 30 19.71 15.29 -2.12
C TRP A 30 19.19 15.52 -0.69
N GLU A 31 19.96 16.20 0.16
CA GLU A 31 19.55 16.56 1.53
C GLU A 31 18.27 17.40 1.52
N TRP A 32 18.14 18.36 0.60
CA TRP A 32 16.92 19.16 0.49
C TRP A 32 15.71 18.36 0.05
N LEU A 33 15.89 17.48 -0.95
CA LEU A 33 14.80 16.68 -1.51
C LEU A 33 14.30 15.60 -0.54
N TYR A 34 15.20 14.91 0.16
CA TYR A 34 14.84 13.66 0.86
C TYR A 34 14.94 13.74 2.39
N ASP A 35 15.91 14.50 2.92
CA ASP A 35 16.07 14.65 4.37
C ASP A 35 15.17 15.78 4.89
N LYS A 36 15.23 16.94 4.22
CA LYS A 36 14.41 18.12 4.56
C LYS A 36 13.06 18.14 3.87
N ARG A 37 12.92 17.39 2.76
CA ARG A 37 11.67 17.14 2.06
C ARG A 37 10.94 18.41 1.60
N VAL A 38 11.67 19.40 1.09
CA VAL A 38 11.04 20.65 0.65
C VAL A 38 10.13 20.44 -0.56
N ALA A 39 9.07 21.24 -0.66
CA ALA A 39 8.16 21.26 -1.80
C ALA A 39 8.46 22.38 -2.82
N ASP A 40 9.45 23.23 -2.54
CA ASP A 40 9.85 24.36 -3.39
C ASP A 40 11.38 24.44 -3.46
N TYR A 41 11.91 24.59 -4.67
CA TYR A 41 13.33 24.83 -4.90
C TYR A 41 13.82 26.11 -4.24
N ASP A 42 12.97 27.13 -4.02
CA ASP A 42 13.37 28.37 -3.33
C ASP A 42 13.75 28.17 -1.87
N ALA A 43 13.24 27.11 -1.22
CA ALA A 43 13.64 26.78 0.14
C ALA A 43 15.12 26.33 0.23
N MET A 44 15.74 25.97 -0.89
CA MET A 44 17.11 25.43 -0.95
C MET A 44 18.18 26.53 -0.86
N THR A 45 18.24 27.24 0.27
CA THR A 45 19.03 28.48 0.45
C THR A 45 20.54 28.34 0.30
N ASN A 46 21.09 27.12 0.37
CA ASN A 46 22.51 26.85 0.12
C ASN A 46 22.83 26.51 -1.35
N LEU A 47 21.83 26.51 -2.23
CA LEU A 47 21.99 26.37 -3.68
C LEU A 47 22.00 27.77 -4.35
N PRO A 48 22.86 28.00 -5.36
CA PRO A 48 22.88 29.24 -6.13
C PRO A 48 21.52 29.51 -6.77
N GLN A 49 21.18 30.79 -6.92
CA GLN A 49 19.95 31.18 -7.61
C GLN A 49 19.87 30.59 -9.02
N THR A 50 21.00 30.56 -9.75
CA THR A 50 21.09 29.98 -11.09
C THR A 50 20.69 28.51 -11.15
N LEU A 51 21.08 27.71 -10.15
CA LEU A 51 20.71 26.30 -10.07
C LEU A 51 19.25 26.13 -9.70
N ARG A 52 18.73 26.92 -8.75
CA ARG A 52 17.31 26.89 -8.37
C ARG A 52 16.40 27.27 -9.55
N ASP A 53 16.77 28.29 -10.31
CA ASP A 53 16.03 28.72 -11.50
C ASP A 53 16.04 27.64 -12.59
N ARG A 54 17.18 26.97 -12.80
CA ARG A 54 17.29 25.88 -13.76
C ARG A 54 16.46 24.66 -13.35
N LEU A 55 16.50 24.28 -12.07
CA LEU A 55 15.67 23.22 -11.52
C LEU A 55 14.18 23.51 -11.76
N LYS A 56 13.73 24.74 -11.52
CA LYS A 56 12.34 25.17 -11.79
C LYS A 56 11.97 25.12 -13.27
N ALA A 57 12.92 25.44 -14.16
CA ALA A 57 12.67 25.49 -15.60
C ALA A 57 12.65 24.10 -16.25
N GLU A 58 13.49 23.17 -15.79
CA GLU A 58 13.71 21.88 -16.44
C GLU A 58 13.03 20.70 -15.71
N THR A 59 12.72 20.85 -14.41
CA THR A 59 12.20 19.77 -13.56
C THR A 59 10.95 20.15 -12.77
N VAL A 60 10.22 19.12 -12.31
CA VAL A 60 9.10 19.24 -11.37
C VAL A 60 9.31 18.37 -10.14
N MET A 61 8.78 18.82 -9.00
CA MET A 61 8.75 18.04 -7.76
C MET A 61 7.47 17.20 -7.67
N GLY A 62 7.55 16.01 -8.24
CA GLY A 62 6.41 15.09 -8.28
C GLY A 62 5.44 15.37 -9.41
N SER A 63 4.52 14.43 -9.57
CA SER A 63 3.56 14.31 -10.66
C SER A 63 2.12 14.14 -10.17
N LEU A 64 1.92 13.86 -8.88
CA LEU A 64 0.60 13.69 -8.29
C LEU A 64 -0.02 15.05 -7.97
N GLN A 65 -1.17 15.34 -8.57
CA GLN A 65 -1.94 16.54 -8.27
C GLN A 65 -3.02 16.21 -7.24
N VAL A 66 -3.04 16.89 -6.09
CA VAL A 66 -4.13 16.71 -5.11
C VAL A 66 -5.41 17.31 -5.67
N GLU A 67 -6.36 16.44 -5.99
CA GLU A 67 -7.70 16.84 -6.46
C GLU A 67 -8.63 17.13 -5.29
N MET A 68 -8.51 16.35 -4.22
CA MET A 68 -9.36 16.47 -3.03
C MET A 68 -8.63 15.90 -1.80
N GLN A 69 -8.92 16.47 -0.64
CA GLN A 69 -8.51 15.95 0.66
C GLN A 69 -9.70 15.90 1.62
N GLN A 70 -9.77 14.84 2.41
CA GLN A 70 -10.78 14.62 3.45
C GLN A 70 -10.09 14.24 4.76
N SER A 71 -10.66 14.67 5.88
CA SER A 71 -10.15 14.37 7.22
C SER A 71 -11.26 13.75 8.05
N SER A 72 -10.95 12.63 8.69
CA SER A 72 -11.81 11.92 9.64
C SER A 72 -11.74 12.58 11.01
N GLN A 73 -12.76 12.34 11.84
CA GLN A 73 -12.75 12.69 13.25
C GLN A 73 -11.64 11.99 14.04
N ASP A 74 -11.13 10.84 13.58
CA ASP A 74 -10.04 10.11 14.22
C ASP A 74 -8.62 10.59 13.81
N GLY A 75 -8.55 11.68 13.03
CA GLY A 75 -7.31 12.24 12.50
C GLY A 75 -6.82 11.57 11.21
N THR A 76 -7.52 10.56 10.67
CA THR A 76 -7.16 9.95 9.38
C THR A 76 -7.38 10.95 8.24
N HIS A 77 -6.37 11.11 7.38
CA HIS A 77 -6.45 11.96 6.19
C HIS A 77 -6.47 11.11 4.93
N LYS A 78 -7.43 11.34 4.05
CA LYS A 78 -7.50 10.72 2.72
C LYS A 78 -7.23 11.77 1.65
N ARG A 79 -6.36 11.44 0.69
CA ARG A 79 -6.08 12.25 -0.48
C ARG A 79 -6.51 11.54 -1.74
N LEU A 80 -7.19 12.26 -2.61
CA LEU A 80 -7.44 11.89 -4.00
C LEU A 80 -6.41 12.59 -4.87
N TYR A 81 -5.62 11.83 -5.61
CA TYR A 81 -4.68 12.35 -6.59
C TYR A 81 -5.18 12.13 -8.00
N ARG A 82 -4.96 13.15 -8.84
CA ARG A 82 -5.03 13.06 -10.29
C ARG A 82 -3.64 12.79 -10.85
N LEU A 83 -3.56 11.75 -11.68
CA LEU A 83 -2.37 11.35 -12.40
C LEU A 83 -2.28 12.09 -13.74
N HIS A 84 -1.10 12.07 -14.37
CA HIS A 84 -0.84 12.77 -15.64
C HIS A 84 -1.76 12.33 -16.79
N ASP A 85 -2.27 11.11 -16.74
CA ASP A 85 -3.20 10.53 -17.71
C ASP A 85 -4.67 10.68 -17.29
N GLY A 86 -4.95 11.53 -16.31
CA GLY A 86 -6.28 11.85 -15.81
C GLY A 86 -6.87 10.83 -14.84
N GLN A 87 -6.24 9.66 -14.66
CA GLN A 87 -6.67 8.65 -13.70
C GLN A 87 -6.63 9.18 -12.27
N LEU A 88 -7.44 8.57 -11.40
CA LEU A 88 -7.54 8.95 -10.00
C LEU A 88 -7.10 7.80 -9.09
N ILE A 89 -6.25 8.12 -8.12
CA ILE A 89 -5.87 7.19 -7.04
C ILE A 89 -6.08 7.84 -5.68
N GLU A 90 -6.26 7.01 -4.65
CA GLU A 90 -6.36 7.47 -3.28
C GLU A 90 -5.17 6.99 -2.44
N SER A 91 -4.78 7.78 -1.46
CA SER A 91 -3.89 7.36 -0.38
C SER A 91 -4.39 7.88 0.96
N VAL A 92 -4.02 7.20 2.04
CA VAL A 92 -4.52 7.51 3.38
C VAL A 92 -3.36 7.64 4.36
N LEU A 93 -3.35 8.68 5.18
CA LEU A 93 -2.46 8.83 6.32
C LEU A 93 -3.26 8.58 7.60
N MET A 94 -2.81 7.61 8.40
CA MET A 94 -3.45 7.23 9.66
C MET A 94 -2.52 7.55 10.83
N PRO A 95 -2.91 8.48 11.72
CA PRO A 95 -2.24 8.65 13.00
C PRO A 95 -2.68 7.58 14.01
N TYR A 96 -1.77 7.21 14.89
CA TYR A 96 -2.01 6.33 16.02
C TYR A 96 -1.48 6.96 17.32
N ASP A 97 -2.09 6.56 18.43
CA ASP A 97 -1.83 7.10 19.76
C ASP A 97 -0.41 6.76 20.26
N ASP A 98 0.17 5.68 19.74
CA ASP A 98 1.57 5.28 19.98
C ASP A 98 2.59 6.00 19.09
N HIS A 99 2.21 7.19 18.59
CA HIS A 99 2.99 8.04 17.69
C HIS A 99 3.28 7.44 16.31
N ARG A 100 2.71 6.28 15.96
CA ARG A 100 2.82 5.80 14.58
C ARG A 100 2.04 6.71 13.62
N ARG A 101 2.63 6.90 12.45
CA ARG A 101 2.06 7.56 11.27
C ARG A 101 2.17 6.58 10.12
N THR A 102 1.04 6.02 9.72
CA THR A 102 1.00 4.97 8.68
C THR A 102 0.39 5.51 7.41
N ALA A 103 1.16 5.50 6.33
CA ALA A 103 0.64 5.77 4.99
C ALA A 103 0.14 4.46 4.35
N CYS A 104 -1.13 4.43 3.97
CA CYS A 104 -1.72 3.43 3.10
C CYS A 104 -1.65 3.95 1.66
N ILE A 105 -0.82 3.32 0.82
CA ILE A 105 -0.54 3.77 -0.54
C ILE A 105 -1.04 2.77 -1.58
N SER A 106 -1.38 3.31 -2.75
CA SER A 106 -1.88 2.59 -3.91
C SER A 106 -0.74 2.13 -4.82
N SER A 107 -0.94 0.99 -5.49
CA SER A 107 -0.01 0.39 -6.44
C SER A 107 -0.52 0.38 -7.87
N GLN A 108 -1.83 0.59 -8.08
CA GLN A 108 -2.51 0.62 -9.37
C GLN A 108 -3.62 1.66 -9.37
N ALA A 109 -3.99 2.14 -10.56
CA ALA A 109 -5.26 2.83 -10.77
C ALA A 109 -6.35 1.79 -11.04
N GLY A 110 -7.17 1.53 -10.01
CA GLY A 110 -8.10 0.41 -9.97
C GLY A 110 -7.42 -0.92 -9.60
N CYS A 111 -8.10 -2.05 -9.77
CA CYS A 111 -7.55 -3.38 -9.48
C CYS A 111 -8.18 -4.45 -10.36
N ALA A 112 -7.36 -5.33 -10.94
CA ALA A 112 -7.83 -6.40 -11.83
C ALA A 112 -8.28 -7.68 -11.10
N MET A 113 -8.13 -7.73 -9.76
CA MET A 113 -8.36 -8.97 -9.00
C MET A 113 -9.84 -9.31 -8.78
N GLY A 114 -10.74 -8.34 -8.90
CA GLY A 114 -12.18 -8.57 -8.85
C GLY A 114 -12.72 -9.09 -7.50
N CYS A 115 -12.03 -8.84 -6.38
CA CYS A 115 -12.53 -9.19 -5.05
C CYS A 115 -13.88 -8.51 -4.80
N VAL A 116 -14.93 -9.29 -4.55
CA VAL A 116 -16.31 -8.79 -4.62
C VAL A 116 -16.67 -7.85 -3.47
N PHE A 117 -16.00 -7.96 -2.33
CA PHE A 117 -16.20 -7.12 -1.15
C PHE A 117 -15.40 -5.80 -1.18
N CYS A 118 -14.53 -5.62 -2.19
CA CYS A 118 -13.62 -4.47 -2.29
C CYS A 118 -14.10 -3.48 -3.34
N ALA A 119 -14.29 -2.21 -2.95
CA ALA A 119 -14.72 -1.15 -3.88
C ALA A 119 -13.75 -0.99 -5.06
N THR A 120 -12.44 -1.04 -4.81
CA THR A 120 -11.42 -0.98 -5.88
C THR A 120 -11.52 -2.16 -6.86
N GLY A 121 -11.84 -3.36 -6.36
CA GLY A 121 -12.03 -4.55 -7.21
C GLY A 121 -13.27 -4.44 -8.12
N GLN A 122 -14.29 -3.72 -7.68
CA GLN A 122 -15.54 -3.48 -8.43
C GLN A 122 -15.38 -2.41 -9.52
N MET A 123 -14.42 -1.51 -9.38
CA MET A 123 -14.18 -0.40 -10.33
C MET A 123 -13.48 -0.84 -11.62
N GLY A 124 -12.88 -2.03 -11.64
CA GLY A 124 -12.03 -2.51 -12.72
C GLY A 124 -10.60 -1.98 -12.63
N PHE A 125 -9.82 -2.17 -13.70
CA PHE A 125 -8.40 -1.84 -13.78
C PHE A 125 -8.13 -0.91 -14.96
N ALA A 126 -7.40 0.18 -14.72
CA ALA A 126 -6.86 1.02 -15.79
C ALA A 126 -5.41 0.67 -16.10
N ARG A 127 -4.50 0.89 -15.13
CA ARG A 127 -3.07 0.65 -15.31
C ARG A 127 -2.32 0.46 -14.00
N ASN A 128 -1.11 -0.05 -14.15
CA ASN A 128 -0.10 -0.03 -13.10
C ASN A 128 0.43 1.40 -12.87
N LEU A 129 0.75 1.71 -11.62
CA LEU A 129 1.50 2.91 -11.27
C LEU A 129 3.00 2.70 -11.52
N THR A 130 3.72 3.77 -11.83
CA THR A 130 5.18 3.76 -11.85
C THR A 130 5.74 3.67 -10.43
N SER A 131 7.02 3.30 -10.28
CA SER A 131 7.68 3.30 -8.97
C SER A 131 7.65 4.69 -8.31
N THR A 132 7.80 5.75 -9.11
CA THR A 132 7.71 7.13 -8.67
C THR A 132 6.31 7.52 -8.21
N GLU A 133 5.25 7.16 -8.95
CA GLU A 133 3.86 7.43 -8.52
C GLU A 133 3.51 6.69 -7.21
N ILE A 134 4.06 5.49 -6.98
CA ILE A 134 3.89 4.75 -5.71
C ILE A 134 4.64 5.45 -4.58
N PHE A 135 5.92 5.76 -4.79
CA PHE A 135 6.78 6.42 -3.82
C PHE A 135 6.26 7.81 -3.43
N GLU A 136 5.82 8.59 -4.42
CA GLU A 136 5.41 9.98 -4.24
C GLU A 136 4.23 10.11 -3.25
N GLN A 137 3.31 9.15 -3.21
CA GLN A 137 2.21 9.14 -2.23
C GLN A 137 2.74 9.20 -0.79
N ALA A 138 3.78 8.41 -0.48
CA ALA A 138 4.42 8.41 0.84
C ALA A 138 5.25 9.69 1.05
N MET A 139 5.96 10.16 0.02
CA MET A 139 6.72 11.40 0.07
C MET A 139 5.83 12.59 0.44
N ARG A 140 4.65 12.74 -0.19
CA ARG A 140 3.70 13.83 0.09
C ARG A 140 3.24 13.85 1.54
N PHE A 141 3.03 12.70 2.18
CA PHE A 141 2.72 12.64 3.62
C PHE A 141 3.96 12.87 4.49
N ALA A 142 5.12 12.40 4.06
CA ALA A 142 6.38 12.61 4.76
C ALA A 142 6.82 14.09 4.76
N GLN A 143 6.43 14.86 3.74
CA GLN A 143 6.59 16.32 3.64
C GLN A 143 5.69 17.04 4.65
N GLU A 144 4.38 16.80 4.58
CA GLU A 144 3.39 17.38 5.51
C GLU A 144 3.75 17.13 6.97
N LEU A 145 4.06 15.88 7.34
CA LEU A 145 4.45 15.55 8.71
C LEU A 145 5.75 16.27 9.14
N ALA A 146 6.71 16.47 8.22
CA ALA A 146 7.94 17.16 8.55
C ALA A 146 7.71 18.65 8.85
N GLU A 147 6.74 19.30 8.18
CA GLU A 147 6.33 20.69 8.48
C GLU A 147 5.71 20.80 9.88
N GLU A 148 5.07 19.73 10.36
CA GLU A 148 4.48 19.62 11.69
C GLU A 148 5.49 19.16 12.77
N GLY A 149 6.76 18.91 12.39
CA GLY A 149 7.78 18.37 13.29
C GLY A 149 7.62 16.89 13.64
N ASP A 150 6.83 16.15 12.86
CA ASP A 150 6.58 14.71 12.97
C ASP A 150 7.27 13.94 11.82
N ARG A 151 7.13 12.62 11.77
CA ARG A 151 7.69 11.79 10.70
C ARG A 151 6.76 10.65 10.31
N LEU A 152 6.77 10.33 9.01
CA LEU A 152 6.16 9.11 8.52
C LEU A 152 6.93 7.89 9.08
N SER A 153 6.24 7.02 9.82
CA SER A 153 6.88 5.89 10.51
C SER A 153 6.64 4.56 9.83
N ASN A 154 5.51 4.40 9.14
CA ASN A 154 5.06 3.13 8.56
C ASN A 154 4.44 3.34 7.18
N VAL A 155 4.58 2.34 6.32
CA VAL A 155 3.91 2.30 5.01
C VAL A 155 3.26 0.94 4.81
N VAL A 156 2.02 0.93 4.33
CA VAL A 156 1.32 -0.28 3.92
C VAL A 156 0.88 -0.16 2.47
N LEU A 157 1.23 -1.13 1.63
CA LEU A 157 0.70 -1.25 0.26
C LEU A 157 -0.61 -2.02 0.33
N MET A 158 -1.63 -1.35 0.88
CA MET A 158 -3.00 -1.85 1.07
C MET A 158 -4.04 -0.87 0.53
N GLY A 159 -3.59 0.11 -0.28
CA GLY A 159 -4.47 1.04 -0.98
C GLY A 159 -5.12 0.40 -2.20
N MET A 160 -5.22 1.14 -3.30
CA MET A 160 -5.77 0.64 -4.55
C MET A 160 -4.76 -0.26 -5.29
N GLY A 161 -5.23 -1.41 -5.76
CA GLY A 161 -4.46 -2.33 -6.59
C GLY A 161 -3.90 -3.56 -5.87
N GLU A 162 -3.44 -4.52 -6.67
CA GLU A 162 -2.70 -5.71 -6.22
C GLU A 162 -1.18 -5.48 -6.43
N PRO A 163 -0.40 -5.27 -5.35
CA PRO A 163 1.01 -4.95 -5.44
C PRO A 163 1.83 -5.97 -6.24
N PHE A 164 1.56 -7.27 -6.11
CA PHE A 164 2.30 -8.30 -6.85
C PHE A 164 1.90 -8.40 -8.32
N HIS A 165 0.79 -7.81 -8.75
CA HIS A 165 0.48 -7.62 -10.17
C HIS A 165 1.29 -6.45 -10.77
N ASN A 166 1.82 -5.56 -9.93
CA ASN A 166 2.73 -4.48 -10.30
C ASN A 166 4.14 -4.68 -9.69
N TYR A 167 4.63 -5.92 -9.70
CA TYR A 167 5.77 -6.35 -8.88
C TYR A 167 7.02 -5.46 -9.02
N ARG A 168 7.50 -5.21 -10.25
CA ARG A 168 8.76 -4.47 -10.46
C ARG A 168 8.69 -3.05 -9.87
N ALA A 169 7.64 -2.30 -10.19
CA ALA A 169 7.47 -0.93 -9.71
C ALA A 169 7.31 -0.87 -8.19
N VAL A 170 6.59 -1.85 -7.61
CA VAL A 170 6.40 -1.96 -6.17
C VAL A 170 7.71 -2.24 -5.44
N ILE A 171 8.52 -3.20 -5.89
CA ILE A 171 9.79 -3.51 -5.24
C ILE A 171 10.75 -2.32 -5.34
N GLU A 172 10.77 -1.63 -6.49
CA GLU A 172 11.57 -0.41 -6.66
C GLU A 172 11.10 0.71 -5.71
N ALA A 173 9.79 0.95 -5.61
CA ALA A 173 9.24 1.92 -4.66
C ALA A 173 9.56 1.54 -3.21
N ILE A 174 9.46 0.27 -2.82
CA ILE A 174 9.82 -0.23 -1.49
C ILE A 174 11.28 0.08 -1.16
N ARG A 175 12.21 -0.14 -2.11
CA ARG A 175 13.63 0.21 -1.91
C ARG A 175 13.79 1.71 -1.67
N ARG A 176 13.10 2.54 -2.43
CA ARG A 176 13.10 4.00 -2.25
C ARG A 176 12.49 4.44 -0.92
N LEU A 177 11.40 3.81 -0.46
CA LEU A 177 10.84 4.10 0.87
C LEU A 177 11.87 3.85 1.99
N MET A 178 12.74 2.84 1.84
CA MET A 178 13.81 2.55 2.79
C MET A 178 14.99 3.52 2.63
N ASP A 179 15.51 3.66 1.41
CA ASP A 179 16.78 4.33 1.13
C ASP A 179 16.65 5.86 1.06
N ASP A 180 15.49 6.36 0.63
CA ASP A 180 15.24 7.78 0.39
C ASP A 180 14.39 8.40 1.51
N LEU A 181 13.43 7.67 2.09
CA LEU A 181 12.63 8.17 3.24
C LEU A 181 13.11 7.66 4.60
N GLY A 182 14.07 6.73 4.64
CA GLY A 182 14.62 6.18 5.88
C GLY A 182 13.64 5.29 6.64
N ILE A 183 12.61 4.74 6.00
CA ILE A 183 11.62 3.89 6.66
C ILE A 183 12.20 2.48 6.79
N GLY A 184 12.46 2.04 8.02
CA GLY A 184 12.98 0.71 8.27
C GLY A 184 12.08 -0.38 7.68
N ALA A 185 12.66 -1.37 7.00
CA ALA A 185 11.93 -2.40 6.24
C ALA A 185 10.79 -3.07 7.02
N ARG A 186 10.95 -3.30 8.33
CA ARG A 186 9.96 -3.94 9.21
C ARG A 186 8.69 -3.09 9.42
N HIS A 187 8.76 -1.80 9.10
CA HIS A 187 7.66 -0.86 9.16
C HIS A 187 6.95 -0.68 7.81
N ILE A 188 7.41 -1.41 6.78
CA ILE A 188 6.77 -1.51 5.47
C ILE A 188 6.04 -2.87 5.40
N THR A 189 4.77 -2.86 5.01
CA THR A 189 3.99 -4.07 4.75
C THR A 189 3.47 -4.08 3.33
N VAL A 190 3.75 -5.16 2.59
CA VAL A 190 3.13 -5.41 1.29
C VAL A 190 2.01 -6.45 1.46
N SER A 191 0.81 -6.15 0.97
CA SER A 191 -0.30 -7.10 0.96
C SER A 191 -0.49 -7.70 -0.42
N THR A 192 -0.93 -8.95 -0.51
CA THR A 192 -1.28 -9.60 -1.78
C THR A 192 -2.54 -10.45 -1.64
N VAL A 193 -3.34 -10.55 -2.70
CA VAL A 193 -4.47 -11.48 -2.83
C VAL A 193 -4.04 -12.93 -3.07
N GLY A 194 -2.74 -13.21 -3.16
CA GLY A 194 -2.21 -14.56 -3.28
C GLY A 194 -1.65 -14.90 -4.66
N LEU A 195 -0.87 -14.00 -5.28
CA LEU A 195 -0.15 -14.33 -6.52
C LEU A 195 1.05 -15.26 -6.20
N VAL A 196 0.80 -16.56 -6.19
CA VAL A 196 1.74 -17.62 -5.76
C VAL A 196 3.17 -17.47 -6.32
N PRO A 197 3.38 -17.29 -7.64
CA PRO A 197 4.75 -17.11 -8.16
C PRO A 197 5.46 -15.87 -7.61
N GLN A 198 4.70 -14.81 -7.32
CA GLN A 198 5.26 -13.55 -6.82
C GLN A 198 5.55 -13.60 -5.32
N ILE A 199 4.78 -14.36 -4.53
CA ILE A 199 5.13 -14.64 -3.13
C ILE A 199 6.49 -15.34 -3.05
N ARG A 200 6.70 -16.37 -3.88
CA ARG A 200 8.00 -17.08 -3.95
C ARG A 200 9.13 -16.15 -4.39
N ARG A 201 8.89 -15.35 -5.43
CA ARG A 201 9.86 -14.35 -5.90
C ARG A 201 10.19 -13.35 -4.79
N PHE A 202 9.19 -12.88 -4.04
CA PHE A 202 9.37 -11.93 -2.95
C PHE A 202 10.22 -12.51 -1.81
N ALA A 203 10.06 -13.80 -1.51
CA ALA A 203 10.91 -14.50 -0.55
C ALA A 203 12.41 -14.49 -0.94
N GLU A 204 12.70 -14.46 -2.24
CA GLU A 204 14.08 -14.41 -2.77
C GLU A 204 14.69 -13.00 -2.78
N GLU A 205 13.90 -11.93 -2.58
CA GLU A 205 14.43 -10.56 -2.59
C GLU A 205 15.33 -10.25 -1.38
N GLY A 206 15.29 -11.08 -0.33
CA GLY A 206 16.06 -10.87 0.90
C GLY A 206 15.64 -9.64 1.70
N LEU A 207 14.50 -9.02 1.37
CA LEU A 207 13.99 -7.83 2.04
C LEU A 207 13.38 -8.19 3.39
N GLN A 208 13.64 -7.37 4.42
CA GLN A 208 12.99 -7.49 5.72
C GLN A 208 11.60 -6.83 5.79
N VAL A 209 10.93 -6.70 4.64
CA VAL A 209 9.59 -6.15 4.51
C VAL A 209 8.57 -7.19 4.97
N THR A 210 7.52 -6.75 5.63
CA THR A 210 6.47 -7.65 6.13
C THR A 210 5.52 -8.04 5.01
N LEU A 211 5.22 -9.34 4.89
CA LEU A 211 4.23 -9.86 3.95
C LEU A 211 2.88 -10.05 4.65
N ALA A 212 1.83 -9.46 4.08
CA ALA A 212 0.45 -9.76 4.39
C ALA A 212 -0.24 -10.49 3.23
N VAL A 213 -1.13 -11.42 3.54
CA VAL A 213 -1.90 -12.20 2.54
C VAL A 213 -3.39 -12.07 2.83
N SER A 214 -4.15 -11.56 1.87
CA SER A 214 -5.61 -11.50 1.91
C SER A 214 -6.20 -12.90 1.67
N LEU A 215 -6.62 -13.57 2.75
CA LEU A 215 -7.13 -14.95 2.69
C LEU A 215 -8.66 -15.00 2.68
N HIS A 216 -9.29 -14.45 3.72
CA HIS A 216 -10.73 -14.18 3.89
C HIS A 216 -11.71 -15.37 3.84
N LYS A 217 -11.32 -16.53 3.31
CA LYS A 217 -12.06 -17.80 3.38
C LYS A 217 -11.06 -18.96 3.47
N ALA A 218 -11.45 -20.04 4.14
CA ALA A 218 -10.58 -21.18 4.43
C ALA A 218 -10.73 -22.37 3.48
N THR A 219 -11.71 -22.34 2.56
CA THR A 219 -11.91 -23.37 1.53
C THR A 219 -11.92 -22.75 0.13
N ASP A 220 -11.54 -23.53 -0.88
CA ASP A 220 -11.52 -23.06 -2.27
C ASP A 220 -12.91 -22.67 -2.77
N ALA A 221 -13.95 -23.43 -2.41
CA ALA A 221 -15.32 -23.16 -2.84
C ALA A 221 -15.77 -21.77 -2.37
N GLU A 222 -15.62 -21.47 -1.07
CA GLU A 222 -16.02 -20.19 -0.49
C GLU A 222 -15.11 -19.05 -0.96
N ARG A 223 -13.80 -19.31 -1.08
CA ARG A 223 -12.84 -18.29 -1.52
C ARG A 223 -13.03 -17.90 -2.98
N ASN A 224 -13.46 -18.83 -3.84
CA ASN A 224 -13.74 -18.55 -5.25
C ASN A 224 -14.87 -17.53 -5.44
N ASP A 225 -15.85 -17.51 -4.53
CA ASP A 225 -16.98 -16.58 -4.59
C ASP A 225 -16.57 -15.17 -4.15
N LEU A 226 -15.66 -15.07 -3.18
CA LEU A 226 -15.20 -13.81 -2.62
C LEU A 226 -14.02 -13.18 -3.39
N MET A 227 -13.09 -14.04 -3.85
CA MET A 227 -11.80 -13.68 -4.43
C MET A 227 -11.52 -14.54 -5.69
N PRO A 228 -11.92 -14.08 -6.88
CA PRO A 228 -11.82 -14.87 -8.12
C PRO A 228 -10.42 -15.38 -8.47
N ILE A 229 -9.37 -14.70 -8.01
CA ILE A 229 -7.97 -15.13 -8.17
C ILE A 229 -7.71 -16.55 -7.64
N ASN A 230 -8.52 -17.02 -6.68
CA ASN A 230 -8.40 -18.35 -6.11
C ASN A 230 -8.61 -19.48 -7.13
N LYS A 231 -9.38 -19.23 -8.19
CA LYS A 231 -9.57 -20.20 -9.30
C LYS A 231 -8.28 -20.44 -10.09
N LYS A 232 -7.34 -19.49 -10.04
CA LYS A 232 -6.03 -19.60 -10.67
C LYS A 232 -4.99 -20.19 -9.72
N TRP A 233 -5.03 -19.77 -8.45
CA TRP A 233 -4.14 -20.24 -7.40
C TRP A 233 -4.98 -20.69 -6.21
N HIS A 234 -5.18 -22.00 -6.09
CA HIS A 234 -6.01 -22.58 -5.03
C HIS A 234 -5.35 -22.35 -3.67
N ILE A 235 -6.14 -22.48 -2.60
CA ILE A 235 -5.67 -22.26 -1.23
C ILE A 235 -4.45 -23.12 -0.91
N ALA A 236 -4.43 -24.39 -1.35
CA ALA A 236 -3.28 -25.26 -1.12
C ALA A 236 -1.98 -24.69 -1.72
N ASP A 237 -2.03 -24.20 -2.97
CA ASP A 237 -0.87 -23.58 -3.63
C ASP A 237 -0.44 -22.30 -2.92
N LEU A 238 -1.40 -21.52 -2.44
CA LEU A 238 -1.17 -20.29 -1.68
C LEU A 238 -0.47 -20.58 -0.35
N ILE A 239 -0.98 -21.53 0.43
CA ILE A 239 -0.41 -21.90 1.73
C ILE A 239 0.98 -22.51 1.54
N ASP A 240 1.20 -23.33 0.52
CA ASP A 240 2.54 -23.85 0.18
C ASP A 240 3.53 -22.71 -0.16
N ALA A 241 3.11 -21.70 -0.91
CA ALA A 241 3.93 -20.51 -1.16
C ALA A 241 4.21 -19.69 0.12
N CYS A 242 3.26 -19.64 1.04
CA CYS A 242 3.44 -19.02 2.36
C CYS A 242 4.45 -19.79 3.21
N HIS A 243 4.40 -21.13 3.24
CA HIS A 243 5.43 -21.95 3.89
C HIS A 243 6.80 -21.65 3.31
N TYR A 244 6.93 -21.64 1.98
CA TYR A 244 8.18 -21.28 1.31
C TYR A 244 8.72 -19.91 1.74
N TYR A 245 7.86 -18.89 1.81
CA TYR A 245 8.27 -17.56 2.28
C TYR A 245 8.76 -17.59 3.73
N VAL A 246 8.04 -18.28 4.62
CA VAL A 246 8.43 -18.40 6.04
C VAL A 246 9.76 -19.14 6.18
N GLU A 247 9.95 -20.25 5.47
CA GLU A 247 11.17 -21.05 5.50
C GLU A 247 12.37 -20.25 4.97
N LYS A 248 12.19 -19.51 3.86
CA LYS A 248 13.26 -18.76 3.22
C LYS A 248 13.66 -17.50 3.99
N SER A 249 12.67 -16.77 4.51
CA SER A 249 12.89 -15.48 5.16
C SER A 249 13.05 -15.57 6.68
N GLY A 250 12.58 -16.65 7.30
CA GLY A 250 12.42 -16.78 8.76
C GLY A 250 11.39 -15.82 9.36
N ARG A 251 10.61 -15.11 8.53
CA ARG A 251 9.69 -14.06 8.97
C ARG A 251 8.27 -14.60 9.10
N ARG A 252 7.53 -14.05 10.07
CA ARG A 252 6.11 -14.33 10.25
C ARG A 252 5.29 -13.68 9.13
N ILE A 253 4.32 -14.41 8.59
CA ILE A 253 3.31 -13.88 7.65
C ILE A 253 2.09 -13.38 8.41
N THR A 254 1.48 -12.30 7.93
CA THR A 254 0.16 -11.87 8.42
C THR A 254 -0.92 -12.30 7.42
N PHE A 255 -1.97 -12.99 7.87
CA PHE A 255 -3.17 -13.23 7.09
C PHE A 255 -4.23 -12.19 7.44
N GLU A 256 -4.74 -11.48 6.45
CA GLU A 256 -5.85 -10.55 6.63
C GLU A 256 -7.17 -11.33 6.45
N TRP A 257 -8.10 -11.16 7.38
CA TRP A 257 -9.41 -11.81 7.42
C TRP A 257 -10.52 -10.76 7.54
N ALA A 258 -11.19 -10.44 6.43
CA ALA A 258 -12.37 -9.58 6.46
C ALA A 258 -13.53 -10.37 7.07
N ALA A 259 -13.91 -10.06 8.31
CA ALA A 259 -14.96 -10.74 9.06
C ALA A 259 -16.34 -10.21 8.66
N ILE A 260 -17.12 -11.10 8.07
CA ILE A 260 -18.42 -10.88 7.43
C ILE A 260 -19.45 -11.68 8.20
N ALA A 261 -20.42 -10.98 8.77
CA ALA A 261 -21.42 -11.52 9.68
C ALA A 261 -22.18 -12.70 9.06
N GLY A 262 -22.14 -13.85 9.73
CA GLY A 262 -22.82 -15.08 9.31
C GLY A 262 -22.22 -15.78 8.09
N GLU A 263 -21.16 -15.24 7.48
CA GLU A 263 -20.53 -15.83 6.30
C GLU A 263 -19.18 -16.46 6.62
N ASN A 264 -18.32 -15.77 7.37
CA ASN A 264 -16.95 -16.23 7.67
C ASN A 264 -16.47 -15.89 9.08
N ASP A 265 -17.39 -15.59 9.99
CA ASP A 265 -17.15 -15.29 11.41
C ASP A 265 -17.66 -16.40 12.34
N THR A 266 -18.06 -17.55 11.78
CA THR A 266 -18.64 -18.65 12.54
C THR A 266 -17.58 -19.54 13.21
N PRO A 267 -17.94 -20.30 14.27
CA PRO A 267 -17.04 -21.28 14.87
C PRO A 267 -16.51 -22.33 13.89
N GLU A 268 -17.33 -22.77 12.93
CA GLU A 268 -16.93 -23.74 11.92
C GLU A 268 -15.80 -23.20 11.03
N GLU A 269 -15.94 -21.95 10.59
CA GLU A 269 -14.93 -21.24 9.80
C GLU A 269 -13.62 -21.04 10.58
N ALA A 270 -13.72 -20.75 11.89
CA ALA A 270 -12.55 -20.65 12.76
C ALA A 270 -11.79 -21.98 12.85
N HIS A 271 -12.51 -23.12 12.96
CA HIS A 271 -11.89 -24.45 12.93
C HIS A 271 -11.22 -24.75 11.59
N LYS A 272 -11.89 -24.46 10.46
CA LYS A 272 -11.30 -24.64 9.12
C LYS A 272 -10.02 -23.81 8.95
N LEU A 273 -10.07 -22.53 9.35
CA LEU A 273 -8.92 -21.64 9.27
C LEU A 273 -7.78 -22.07 10.21
N GLY A 274 -8.11 -22.45 11.45
CA GLY A 274 -7.14 -22.94 12.42
C GLY A 274 -6.42 -24.19 11.94
N GLN A 275 -7.13 -25.13 11.33
CA GLN A 275 -6.54 -26.32 10.70
C GLN A 275 -5.64 -25.96 9.52
N LEU A 276 -6.10 -25.06 8.64
CA LEU A 276 -5.36 -24.64 7.46
C LEU A 276 -4.03 -23.96 7.79
N LEU A 277 -3.98 -23.17 8.86
CA LEU A 277 -2.81 -22.37 9.25
C LEU A 277 -1.96 -23.02 10.35
N SER A 278 -2.38 -24.17 10.89
CA SER A 278 -1.67 -24.83 11.98
C SER A 278 -0.23 -25.17 11.57
N GLY A 279 0.73 -24.84 12.42
CA GLY A 279 2.16 -25.07 12.17
C GLY A 279 2.86 -24.04 11.27
N LEU A 280 2.12 -23.10 10.67
CA LEU A 280 2.70 -21.97 9.93
C LEU A 280 3.01 -20.82 10.90
N ASN A 281 4.22 -20.26 10.83
CA ASN A 281 4.57 -19.05 11.58
C ASN A 281 3.80 -17.85 11.01
N CYS A 282 2.60 -17.63 11.52
CA CYS A 282 1.69 -16.60 11.04
C CYS A 282 0.95 -15.87 12.16
N HIS A 283 0.21 -14.84 11.76
CA HIS A 283 -0.71 -14.08 12.58
C HIS A 283 -1.95 -13.75 11.78
N VAL A 284 -3.14 -13.82 12.37
CA VAL A 284 -4.39 -13.46 11.69
C VAL A 284 -4.86 -12.08 12.15
N ASN A 285 -4.91 -11.13 11.22
CA ASN A 285 -5.54 -9.83 11.42
C ASN A 285 -7.01 -9.92 11.02
N ILE A 286 -7.90 -9.89 12.01
CA ILE A 286 -9.35 -9.88 11.79
C ILE A 286 -9.81 -8.44 11.60
N ILE A 287 -10.46 -8.17 10.47
CA ILE A 287 -10.93 -6.85 10.08
C ILE A 287 -12.46 -6.94 9.96
N PRO A 288 -13.24 -6.36 10.89
CA PRO A 288 -14.68 -6.25 10.68
C PRO A 288 -14.95 -5.60 9.32
N LEU A 289 -15.79 -6.23 8.50
CA LEU A 289 -16.05 -5.77 7.14
C LEU A 289 -16.45 -4.28 7.13
N ASN A 290 -15.72 -3.48 6.34
CA ASN A 290 -16.13 -2.10 6.09
C ASN A 290 -17.19 -2.11 4.98
N PRO A 291 -18.29 -1.35 5.13
CA PRO A 291 -19.34 -1.32 4.13
C PRO A 291 -18.79 -0.76 2.80
N THR A 292 -19.11 -1.44 1.71
CA THR A 292 -18.83 -0.98 0.34
C THR A 292 -20.13 -0.91 -0.45
N GLY A 293 -20.20 -0.04 -1.45
CA GLY A 293 -21.44 0.17 -2.21
C GLY A 293 -21.90 -1.04 -3.04
N GLY A 294 -21.00 -1.98 -3.34
CA GLY A 294 -21.28 -3.11 -4.23
C GLY A 294 -21.32 -4.50 -3.57
N TYR A 295 -21.24 -4.59 -2.24
CA TYR A 295 -21.30 -5.86 -1.51
C TYR A 295 -22.23 -5.77 -0.30
N ALA A 296 -23.13 -6.73 -0.14
CA ALA A 296 -24.22 -6.68 0.83
C ALA A 296 -23.84 -7.18 2.24
N GLY A 297 -22.66 -7.81 2.38
CA GLY A 297 -22.20 -8.34 3.66
C GLY A 297 -22.14 -7.29 4.76
N GLN A 298 -22.29 -7.71 6.00
CA GLN A 298 -22.26 -6.86 7.19
C GLN A 298 -21.01 -7.11 8.03
N PRO A 299 -20.52 -6.13 8.80
CA PRO A 299 -19.45 -6.36 9.76
C PRO A 299 -19.87 -7.42 10.79
N ALA A 300 -19.01 -8.40 11.02
CA ALA A 300 -19.15 -9.31 12.15
C ALA A 300 -19.19 -8.55 13.48
N ASP A 301 -19.99 -9.04 14.43
CA ASP A 301 -20.04 -8.49 15.78
C ASP A 301 -18.81 -8.90 16.61
N MET A 302 -18.58 -8.19 17.71
CA MET A 302 -17.40 -8.43 18.53
C MET A 302 -17.45 -9.75 19.30
N ASP A 303 -18.63 -10.27 19.63
CA ASP A 303 -18.76 -11.51 20.38
C ASP A 303 -18.42 -12.71 19.49
N ALA A 304 -18.89 -12.71 18.24
CA ALA A 304 -18.52 -13.66 17.20
C ALA A 304 -17.02 -13.61 16.91
N ILE A 305 -16.45 -12.41 16.75
CA ILE A 305 -15.01 -12.24 16.54
C ILE A 305 -14.19 -12.78 17.73
N ASN A 306 -14.60 -12.49 18.97
CA ASN A 306 -13.91 -12.97 20.15
C ASN A 306 -13.97 -14.51 20.27
N ALA A 307 -15.12 -15.11 19.96
CA ALA A 307 -15.27 -16.56 19.89
C ALA A 307 -14.38 -17.17 18.79
N PHE A 308 -14.33 -16.53 17.62
CA PHE A 308 -13.48 -16.92 16.49
C PHE A 308 -12.00 -16.91 16.88
N ILE A 309 -11.53 -15.85 17.54
CA ILE A 309 -10.16 -15.74 18.07
C ILE A 309 -9.88 -16.87 19.07
N GLY A 310 -10.77 -17.09 20.03
CA GLY A 310 -10.60 -18.14 21.04
C GLY A 310 -10.46 -19.54 20.43
N ILE A 311 -11.15 -19.81 19.31
CA ILE A 311 -10.98 -21.07 18.57
C ILE A 311 -9.62 -21.13 17.87
N LEU A 312 -9.18 -20.06 17.20
CA LEU A 312 -7.87 -20.03 16.54
C LEU A 312 -6.71 -20.26 17.53
N GLU A 313 -6.84 -19.76 18.76
CA GLU A 313 -5.87 -19.99 19.84
C GLU A 313 -5.69 -21.48 20.15
N THR A 314 -6.74 -22.30 20.05
CA THR A 314 -6.64 -23.77 20.25
C THR A 314 -5.78 -24.46 19.18
N TYR A 315 -5.57 -23.82 18.03
CA TYR A 315 -4.68 -24.27 16.96
C TYR A 315 -3.29 -23.62 17.02
N ASN A 316 -3.01 -22.83 18.06
CA ASN A 316 -1.81 -21.98 18.21
C ASN A 316 -1.66 -20.94 17.08
N VAL A 317 -2.77 -20.46 16.53
CA VAL A 317 -2.79 -19.40 15.51
C VAL A 317 -3.15 -18.08 16.20
N PRO A 318 -2.18 -17.17 16.43
CA PRO A 318 -2.46 -15.91 17.08
C PRO A 318 -3.31 -15.02 16.18
N ALA A 319 -4.30 -14.34 16.77
CA ALA A 319 -5.21 -13.47 16.05
C ALA A 319 -5.49 -12.17 16.82
N THR A 320 -5.67 -11.07 16.11
CA THR A 320 -6.05 -9.77 16.70
C THR A 320 -7.05 -9.05 15.82
N VAL A 321 -7.93 -8.27 16.45
CA VAL A 321 -8.83 -7.36 15.74
C VAL A 321 -8.06 -6.11 15.32
N ARG A 322 -8.16 -5.77 14.03
CA ARG A 322 -7.55 -4.55 13.48
C ARG A 322 -8.39 -3.33 13.86
N VAL A 323 -7.74 -2.32 14.43
CA VAL A 323 -8.37 -1.03 14.73
C VAL A 323 -8.84 -0.37 13.43
N ARG A 324 -10.14 -0.07 13.34
CA ARG A 324 -10.74 0.65 12.21
C ARG A 324 -10.32 2.12 12.24
N ARG A 325 -10.01 2.68 11.07
CA ARG A 325 -9.58 4.07 10.88
C ARG A 325 -10.28 4.68 9.67
N GLY A 326 -10.70 5.93 9.77
CA GLY A 326 -11.25 6.73 8.66
C GLY A 326 -12.50 6.18 7.98
N ILE A 327 -13.35 5.45 8.71
CA ILE A 327 -14.56 4.83 8.15
C ILE A 327 -15.60 5.87 7.72
N ASP A 328 -15.70 6.99 8.44
CA ASP A 328 -16.60 8.11 8.17
C ASP A 328 -16.29 8.85 6.85
N ILE A 329 -15.08 8.68 6.33
CA ILE A 329 -14.61 9.31 5.08
C ILE A 329 -14.30 8.28 3.97
N ASP A 330 -14.84 7.06 4.07
CA ASP A 330 -14.55 5.97 3.12
C ASP A 330 -13.02 5.75 2.92
N ALA A 331 -12.24 5.78 4.00
CA ALA A 331 -10.79 5.54 4.00
C ALA A 331 -10.41 4.18 4.63
N GLY A 332 -11.39 3.40 5.08
CA GLY A 332 -11.19 2.05 5.58
C GLY A 332 -10.68 1.09 4.50
N CYS A 333 -10.08 -0.02 4.94
CA CYS A 333 -9.64 -1.09 4.04
C CYS A 333 -10.81 -1.55 3.15
N GLY A 334 -10.60 -1.55 1.83
CA GLY A 334 -11.59 -1.93 0.82
C GLY A 334 -12.58 -0.83 0.41
N GLN A 335 -12.58 0.35 1.04
CA GLN A 335 -13.51 1.44 0.72
C GLN A 335 -12.99 2.44 -0.31
N LEU A 336 -11.69 2.39 -0.63
CA LEU A 336 -11.07 3.30 -1.58
C LEU A 336 -11.74 3.18 -2.95
N LYS A 337 -12.38 4.27 -3.35
CA LYS A 337 -13.20 4.38 -4.55
C LYS A 337 -12.93 5.70 -5.24
N SER A 338 -12.52 5.59 -6.51
CA SER A 338 -12.39 6.72 -7.42
C SER A 338 -13.07 6.36 -8.75
N ARG A 339 -13.22 7.31 -9.67
CA ARG A 339 -13.69 6.94 -11.02
C ARG A 339 -12.48 6.42 -11.81
N VAL A 340 -12.53 5.15 -12.23
CA VAL A 340 -11.60 4.65 -13.25
C VAL A 340 -12.02 5.22 -14.61
N ILE A 341 -11.13 5.94 -15.28
CA ILE A 341 -11.38 6.41 -16.64
C ILE A 341 -10.93 5.29 -17.58
N ARG A 342 -11.85 4.73 -18.38
CA ARG A 342 -11.45 3.68 -19.34
C ARG A 342 -10.68 4.32 -20.49
N PRO A 343 -9.77 3.59 -21.17
CA PRO A 343 -9.00 4.14 -22.30
C PRO A 343 -9.83 4.78 -23.42
N GLY A 344 -11.12 4.43 -23.56
CA GLY A 344 -12.06 5.04 -24.52
C GLY A 344 -12.87 6.24 -24.00
N ASP A 345 -12.81 6.53 -22.69
CA ASP A 345 -13.52 7.64 -22.03
C ASP A 345 -12.59 8.83 -21.74
N ILE A 346 -11.34 8.76 -22.19
CA ILE A 346 -10.39 9.86 -22.10
C ILE A 346 -10.88 10.93 -23.08
N ALA A 347 -11.49 11.99 -22.55
CA ALA A 347 -11.77 13.18 -23.33
C ALA A 347 -10.42 13.65 -23.90
N ILE A 348 -10.27 13.55 -25.21
CA ILE A 348 -9.16 14.19 -25.92
C ILE A 348 -9.38 15.67 -25.67
N ALA A 349 -8.55 16.28 -24.82
CA ALA A 349 -8.54 17.72 -24.71
C ALA A 349 -8.12 18.26 -26.08
N GLU A 350 -9.03 18.98 -26.73
CA GLU A 350 -8.73 19.76 -27.95
C GLU A 350 -7.72 20.88 -27.67
#